data_AF-A0A832AHC6-F1
#
_entry.id   AF-A0A832AHC6-F1
#
_cell.length_a   1.000
_cell.length_b   1.000
_cell.length_c   1.000
_cell.angle_alpha   90.00
_cell.angle_beta   90.00
_cell.angle_gamma   90.00
#
_symmetry.space_group_name_H-M   'P 1'
#
loop_
_entity.id
_entity.type
_entity.pdbx_description
1 polymer ?
#
loop_
_entity_poly.entity_id
_entity_poly.type
_entity_poly.pdbx_seq_one_letter_code
_entity_poly.pdbx_strand_id
1 'polypeptide(L)'
;MPLLRLEGLIIVPLLAGAWAVLKWRRDAVAEAVAFTMIAWLAVTPFLVNCRREFGSAFHPLNTHARYWRNHEFAGQPGHLTRDEVLANAYGGEPTTSARYVLGMHSLPEVVARYARGYWVALTDHIPKLLDGRWLMWLWPLGVMWDGARRRGLVTLAGLIAQLPFAFILPLNMVMADRPNPGVKFRFSLPLTPFVALWAASGMVETTKWALERYRRR
;
A
#
# COMPACT_ATOMS: atom_id res chain seq x y z
N MET A 1 -5.01 10.47 -13.91
CA MET A 1 -3.56 10.55 -13.61
C MET A 1 -3.26 9.74 -12.35
N PRO A 2 -2.23 8.86 -12.35
CA PRO A 2 -1.83 8.01 -11.22
C PRO A 2 -0.84 8.67 -10.25
N LEU A 3 -0.65 9.99 -10.33
CA LEU A 3 0.37 10.70 -9.57
C LEU A 3 -0.08 10.85 -8.11
N LEU A 4 0.48 9.95 -7.29
CA LEU A 4 0.32 9.86 -5.84
C LEU A 4 -1.10 9.49 -5.42
N ARG A 5 -1.37 8.19 -5.49
CA ARG A 5 -2.32 7.55 -4.59
C ARG A 5 -2.10 8.09 -3.17
N LEU A 6 -3.12 8.71 -2.59
CA LEU A 6 -3.10 9.29 -1.24
C LEU A 6 -2.61 8.28 -0.19
N GLU A 7 -2.80 6.99 -0.46
CA GLU A 7 -2.25 5.87 0.30
C GLU A 7 -0.72 5.97 0.45
N GLY A 8 -0.02 6.47 -0.57
CA GLY A 8 1.41 6.75 -0.56
C GLY A 8 1.86 7.80 0.46
N LEU A 9 0.98 8.70 0.89
CA LEU A 9 1.29 9.65 1.96
C LEU A 9 1.41 9.00 3.34
N ILE A 10 0.78 7.84 3.53
CA ILE A 10 0.93 7.05 4.76
C ILE A 10 2.23 6.24 4.68
N ILE A 11 2.63 5.82 3.49
CA ILE A 11 3.83 5.01 3.25
C ILE A 11 5.10 5.80 3.57
N VAL A 12 5.18 7.07 3.15
CA VAL A 12 6.37 7.91 3.38
C VAL A 12 6.77 8.03 4.87
N PRO A 13 5.89 8.46 5.81
CA PRO A 13 6.25 8.55 7.22
C PRO A 13 6.53 7.19 7.84
N LEU A 14 5.89 6.10 7.39
CA LEU A 14 6.18 4.76 7.88
C LEU A 14 7.58 4.29 7.47
N LEU A 15 7.96 4.49 6.20
CA LEU A 15 9.30 4.17 5.72
C LEU A 15 10.36 5.08 6.35
N ALA A 16 10.07 6.37 6.51
CA ALA A 16 10.95 7.34 7.16
C ALA A 16 11.14 7.00 8.65
N GLY A 17 10.08 6.62 9.36
CA GLY A 17 10.14 6.16 10.75
C GLY A 17 10.93 4.87 10.89
N ALA A 18 10.69 3.88 10.02
CA ALA A 18 11.46 2.64 10.00
C ALA A 18 12.96 2.91 9.74
N TRP A 19 13.28 3.82 8.83
CA TRP A 19 14.65 4.27 8.58
C TRP A 19 15.30 4.88 9.81
N ALA A 20 14.60 5.81 10.48
CA ALA A 20 15.09 6.46 11.68
C ALA A 20 15.36 5.47 12.83
N VAL A 21 14.46 4.50 13.03
CA VAL A 21 14.62 3.43 14.03
C VAL A 21 15.82 2.55 13.70
N LEU A 22 15.99 2.14 12.44
CA LEU A 22 17.11 1.29 12.02
C LEU A 22 18.47 1.97 12.17
N LYS A 23 18.55 3.29 11.98
CA LYS A 23 19.80 4.03 12.10
C LYS A 23 20.15 4.38 13.55
N TRP A 24 19.17 4.43 14.45
CA TRP A 24 19.35 4.82 15.86
C TRP A 24 20.15 6.11 16.04
N ARG A 25 19.97 7.09 15.13
CA ARG A 25 20.70 8.37 15.12
C ARG A 25 19.73 9.53 15.10
N ARG A 26 20.03 10.58 15.87
CA ARG A 26 19.24 11.83 15.89
C ARG A 26 19.11 12.45 14.50
N ASP A 27 20.19 12.43 13.72
CA ASP A 27 20.18 12.95 12.34
C ASP A 27 19.18 12.21 11.44
N ALA A 28 19.07 10.89 11.61
CA ALA A 28 18.14 10.08 10.81
C ALA A 28 16.66 10.38 11.15
N VAL A 29 16.37 10.77 12.39
CA VAL A 29 15.03 11.26 12.78
C VAL A 29 14.74 12.60 12.10
N ALA A 30 15.70 13.52 12.10
CA ALA A 30 15.54 14.83 11.45
C ALA A 30 15.34 14.67 9.93
N GLU A 31 16.12 13.80 9.28
CA GLU A 31 15.94 13.42 7.88
C GLU A 31 14.53 12.85 7.63
N ALA A 32 14.10 11.90 8.45
CA ALA A 32 12.79 11.27 8.33
C ALA A 32 11.63 12.27 8.44
N VAL A 33 11.74 13.21 9.39
CA VAL A 33 10.78 14.31 9.56
C VAL A 33 10.81 15.22 8.34
N ALA A 34 11.99 15.62 7.87
CA ALA A 34 12.13 16.48 6.69
C ALA A 34 11.50 15.85 5.43
N PHE A 35 11.80 14.57 5.15
CA PHE A 35 11.19 13.85 4.04
C PHE A 35 9.67 13.75 4.15
N THR A 36 9.17 13.47 5.36
CA THR A 36 7.73 13.42 5.62
C THR A 36 7.09 14.78 5.35
N MET A 37 7.66 15.87 5.86
CA MET A 37 7.15 17.22 5.66
C MET A 37 7.16 17.63 4.19
N ILE A 38 8.24 17.33 3.46
CA ILE A 38 8.33 17.60 2.01
C ILE A 38 7.22 16.85 1.25
N ALA A 39 6.99 15.57 1.56
CA ALA A 39 5.93 14.79 0.91
C ALA A 39 4.53 15.36 1.21
N TRP A 40 4.27 15.77 2.45
CA TRP A 40 3.01 16.41 2.83
C TRP A 40 2.83 17.77 2.15
N LEU A 41 3.86 18.61 2.12
CA LEU A 41 3.83 19.89 1.43
C LEU A 41 3.54 19.71 -0.07
N ALA A 42 4.15 18.71 -0.70
CA ALA A 42 3.93 18.41 -2.12
C ALA A 42 2.48 18.03 -2.44
N VAL A 43 1.77 17.35 -1.53
CA VAL A 43 0.37 16.93 -1.76
C VAL A 43 -0.65 17.90 -1.14
N THR A 44 -0.20 18.88 -0.35
CA THR A 44 -1.09 19.87 0.29
C THR A 44 -1.98 20.62 -0.71
N PRO A 45 -1.49 21.13 -1.87
CA PRO A 45 -2.36 21.81 -2.83
C PRO A 45 -3.53 20.95 -3.30
N PHE A 46 -3.28 19.65 -3.50
CA PHE A 46 -4.31 18.70 -3.89
C PHE A 46 -5.33 18.46 -2.76
N LEU A 47 -4.87 18.27 -1.52
CA LEU A 47 -5.75 18.10 -0.35
C LEU A 47 -6.64 19.32 -0.11
N VAL A 48 -6.08 20.52 -0.23
CA VAL A 48 -6.82 21.78 -0.12
C VAL A 48 -7.86 21.88 -1.22
N ASN A 49 -7.49 21.56 -2.46
CA ASN A 49 -8.44 21.52 -3.59
C ASN A 49 -9.58 20.52 -3.31
N CYS A 50 -9.27 19.29 -2.88
CA CYS A 50 -10.29 18.31 -2.55
C CYS A 50 -11.22 18.76 -1.42
N ARG A 51 -10.69 19.45 -0.39
CA ARG A 51 -11.51 20.00 0.68
C ARG A 51 -12.43 21.12 0.20
N ARG A 52 -11.96 21.98 -0.70
CA ARG A 52 -12.75 23.08 -1.28
C ARG A 52 -13.87 22.55 -2.19
N GLU A 53 -13.53 21.68 -3.12
CA GLU A 53 -14.46 21.17 -4.14
C GLU A 53 -15.45 20.13 -3.59
N PHE A 54 -14.99 19.24 -2.70
CA PHE A 54 -15.76 18.08 -2.29
C PHE A 54 -16.05 18.03 -0.78
N GLY A 55 -15.68 19.06 -0.02
CA GLY A 55 -15.86 19.09 1.42
C GLY A 55 -14.99 18.07 2.19
N SER A 56 -14.03 17.39 1.55
CA SER A 56 -13.13 16.43 2.23
C SER A 56 -11.74 16.42 1.60
N ALA A 57 -10.70 16.61 2.43
CA ALA A 57 -9.31 16.53 1.99
C ALA A 57 -8.96 15.14 1.42
N PHE A 58 -9.60 14.08 1.94
CA PHE A 58 -9.39 12.70 1.52
C PHE A 58 -10.53 12.19 0.64
N HIS A 59 -11.19 13.07 -0.11
CA HIS A 59 -12.34 12.70 -0.96
C HIS A 59 -12.09 11.47 -1.85
N PRO A 60 -10.96 11.36 -2.59
CA PRO A 60 -10.72 10.18 -3.44
C PRO A 60 -10.66 8.87 -2.64
N LEU A 61 -9.97 8.90 -1.49
CA LEU A 61 -9.82 7.73 -0.63
C LEU A 61 -11.16 7.30 -0.02
N ASN A 62 -11.97 8.26 0.44
CA ASN A 62 -13.32 8.03 0.96
C ASN A 62 -14.27 7.49 -0.13
N THR A 63 -14.15 8.01 -1.36
CA THR A 63 -14.91 7.53 -2.51
C THR A 63 -14.58 6.08 -2.84
N HIS A 64 -13.31 5.67 -2.76
CA HIS A 64 -12.92 4.26 -2.89
C HIS A 64 -13.40 3.39 -1.71
N ALA A 65 -13.31 3.88 -0.47
CA ALA A 65 -13.84 3.15 0.68
C ALA A 65 -15.36 2.87 0.54
N ARG A 66 -16.11 3.85 0.03
CA ARG A 66 -17.53 3.71 -0.27
C ARG A 66 -17.79 2.69 -1.37
N TYR A 67 -17.00 2.73 -2.44
CA TYR A 67 -17.06 1.72 -3.51
C TYR A 67 -16.89 0.30 -2.97
N TRP A 68 -15.84 0.06 -2.17
CA TRP A 68 -15.58 -1.27 -1.61
C TRP A 68 -16.65 -1.72 -0.63
N ARG A 69 -17.06 -0.83 0.29
CA ARG A 69 -18.18 -1.09 1.21
C ARG A 69 -19.44 -1.51 0.45
N ASN A 70 -19.81 -0.75 -0.59
CA ASN A 70 -21.04 -1.02 -1.31
C ASN A 70 -20.98 -2.37 -2.03
N HIS A 71 -19.83 -2.74 -2.61
CA HIS A 71 -19.66 -4.07 -3.19
C HIS A 71 -19.71 -5.19 -2.16
N GLU A 72 -19.14 -4.97 -0.99
CA GLU A 72 -19.04 -6.01 0.03
C GLU A 72 -20.36 -6.28 0.74
N PHE A 73 -21.04 -5.21 1.15
CA PHE A 73 -22.24 -5.28 1.99
C PHE A 73 -23.52 -5.23 1.16
N ALA A 74 -23.45 -5.39 -0.16
CA ALA A 74 -24.61 -5.34 -1.05
C ALA A 74 -25.69 -6.35 -0.65
N GLY A 75 -26.92 -5.88 -0.49
CA GLY A 75 -28.09 -6.68 -0.10
C GLY A 75 -28.19 -6.96 1.40
N GLN A 76 -27.30 -6.43 2.23
CA GLN A 76 -27.42 -6.50 3.69
C GLN A 76 -28.31 -5.36 4.24
N PRO A 77 -28.96 -5.53 5.41
CA PRO A 77 -29.76 -4.47 6.02
C PRO A 77 -28.97 -3.16 6.20
N GLY A 78 -29.53 -2.04 5.73
CA GLY A 78 -28.87 -0.72 5.80
C GLY A 78 -27.87 -0.43 4.67
N HIS A 79 -27.72 -1.33 3.71
CA HIS A 79 -26.85 -1.17 2.54
C HIS A 79 -27.64 -1.21 1.23
N LEU A 80 -27.01 -0.79 0.13
CA LEU A 80 -27.60 -0.84 -1.21
C LEU A 80 -27.86 -2.29 -1.63
N THR A 81 -28.92 -2.50 -2.41
CA THR A 81 -29.17 -3.78 -3.10
C THR A 81 -28.10 -4.05 -4.15
N ARG A 82 -27.99 -5.31 -4.60
CA ARG A 82 -27.01 -5.69 -5.63
C ARG A 82 -27.22 -4.89 -6.93
N ASP A 83 -28.46 -4.69 -7.35
CA ASP A 83 -28.80 -3.96 -8.58
C ASP A 83 -28.47 -2.47 -8.47
N GLU A 84 -28.71 -1.86 -7.30
CA GLU A 84 -28.30 -0.48 -7.03
C GLU A 84 -26.78 -0.32 -7.07
N VAL A 85 -26.02 -1.29 -6.55
CA VAL A 85 -24.55 -1.28 -6.61
C VAL A 85 -24.06 -1.45 -8.05
N LEU A 86 -24.72 -2.27 -8.86
CA LEU A 86 -24.41 -2.42 -10.29
C LEU A 86 -24.70 -1.15 -11.08
N ALA A 87 -25.77 -0.43 -10.74
CA ALA A 87 -26.11 0.85 -11.35
C ALA A 87 -25.17 1.98 -10.88
N ASN A 88 -24.85 2.05 -9.58
CA ASN A 88 -23.99 3.07 -9.00
C ASN A 88 -23.26 2.57 -7.73
N ALA A 89 -22.07 1.99 -7.93
CA ALA A 89 -21.23 1.51 -6.83
C ALA A 89 -20.73 2.63 -5.89
N TYR A 90 -20.84 3.91 -6.26
CA TYR A 90 -20.43 5.04 -5.42
C TYR A 90 -21.59 5.71 -4.67
N GLY A 91 -22.81 5.15 -4.76
CA GLY A 91 -24.00 5.64 -4.06
C GLY A 91 -23.98 5.43 -2.54
N GLY A 92 -25.06 5.83 -1.88
CA GLY A 92 -25.27 5.65 -0.43
C GLY A 92 -24.45 6.58 0.47
N GLU A 93 -24.50 6.33 1.78
CA GLU A 93 -23.86 7.16 2.81
C GLU A 93 -22.34 7.30 2.56
N PRO A 94 -21.75 8.50 2.71
CA PRO A 94 -20.30 8.65 2.71
C PRO A 94 -19.63 7.76 3.77
N THR A 95 -18.45 7.21 3.46
CA THR A 95 -17.62 6.46 4.43
C THR A 95 -16.15 6.83 4.25
N THR A 96 -15.36 6.62 5.30
CA THR A 96 -13.91 6.78 5.28
C THR A 96 -13.23 5.42 5.24
N SER A 97 -11.98 5.34 4.79
CA SER A 97 -11.23 4.08 4.83
C SER A 97 -11.09 3.53 6.24
N ALA A 98 -10.91 4.40 7.25
CA ALA A 98 -10.84 3.97 8.65
C ALA A 98 -12.18 3.40 9.14
N ARG A 99 -13.30 4.08 8.87
CA ARG A 99 -14.64 3.58 9.23
C ARG A 99 -14.95 2.27 8.51
N TYR A 100 -14.59 2.16 7.24
CA TYR A 100 -14.76 0.93 6.48
C TYR A 100 -13.90 -0.22 7.04
N VAL A 101 -12.58 -0.05 7.17
CA VAL A 101 -11.69 -1.14 7.61
C VAL A 101 -11.90 -1.48 9.08
N LEU A 102 -11.93 -0.49 9.97
CA LEU A 102 -11.92 -0.71 11.42
C LEU A 102 -13.30 -0.60 12.07
N GLY A 103 -14.25 0.07 11.43
CA GLY A 103 -15.60 0.29 11.97
C GLY A 103 -16.65 -0.69 11.44
N MET A 104 -16.40 -1.36 10.31
CA MET A 104 -17.34 -2.31 9.70
C MET A 104 -16.84 -3.76 9.76
N HIS A 105 -15.66 -4.00 10.35
CA HIS A 105 -15.07 -5.32 10.48
C HIS A 105 -14.53 -5.51 11.89
N SER A 106 -14.50 -6.76 12.35
CA SER A 106 -13.80 -7.10 13.59
C SER A 106 -12.29 -7.11 13.38
N LEU A 107 -11.50 -6.85 14.44
CA LEU A 107 -10.03 -6.89 14.35
C LEU A 107 -9.50 -8.26 13.84
N PRO A 108 -10.00 -9.42 14.31
CA PRO A 108 -9.58 -10.72 13.77
C PRO A 108 -9.87 -10.87 12.28
N GLU A 109 -11.01 -10.35 11.81
CA GLU A 109 -11.36 -10.37 10.40
C GLU A 109 -10.42 -9.49 9.57
N VAL A 110 -10.07 -8.30 10.09
CA VAL A 110 -9.11 -7.40 9.43
C VAL A 110 -7.77 -8.10 9.24
N VAL A 111 -7.25 -8.74 10.29
CA VAL A 111 -5.99 -9.51 10.23
C VAL A 111 -6.10 -10.66 9.22
N ALA A 112 -7.18 -11.44 9.27
CA ALA A 112 -7.39 -12.57 8.37
C ALA A 112 -7.50 -12.14 6.90
N ARG A 113 -8.16 -11.01 6.62
CA ARG A 113 -8.24 -10.43 5.27
C ARG A 113 -6.88 -10.01 4.75
N TYR A 114 -6.08 -9.33 5.56
CA TYR A 114 -4.72 -8.98 5.17
C TYR A 114 -3.87 -10.22 4.87
N ALA A 115 -3.90 -11.24 5.73
CA ALA A 115 -3.17 -12.48 5.53
C ALA A 115 -3.57 -13.17 4.21
N ARG A 116 -4.87 -13.30 3.93
CA ARG A 116 -5.39 -13.85 2.67
C ARG A 116 -5.01 -12.98 1.47
N GLY A 117 -5.07 -11.66 1.61
CA GLY A 117 -4.68 -10.73 0.57
C GLY A 117 -3.23 -10.86 0.16
N TYR A 118 -2.32 -10.93 1.13
CA TYR A 118 -0.90 -11.20 0.86
C TYR A 118 -0.69 -12.56 0.22
N TRP A 119 -1.40 -13.59 0.68
CA TRP A 119 -1.34 -14.92 0.07
C TRP A 119 -1.77 -14.89 -1.40
N VAL A 120 -2.90 -14.26 -1.71
CA VAL A 120 -3.41 -14.08 -3.08
C VAL A 120 -2.45 -13.24 -3.93
N ALA A 121 -1.86 -12.18 -3.35
CA ALA A 121 -0.84 -11.41 -4.04
C ALA A 121 0.35 -12.30 -4.40
N LEU A 122 0.87 -13.08 -3.44
CA LEU A 122 2.05 -13.93 -3.61
C LEU A 122 1.83 -15.09 -4.59
N THR A 123 0.67 -15.74 -4.54
CA THR A 123 0.41 -16.97 -5.31
C THR A 123 -0.19 -16.72 -6.68
N ASP A 124 -1.00 -15.68 -6.83
CA ASP A 124 -1.71 -15.42 -8.10
C ASP A 124 -1.13 -14.22 -8.85
N HIS A 125 -0.83 -13.13 -8.15
CA HIS A 125 -0.49 -11.87 -8.82
C HIS A 125 0.99 -11.69 -9.09
N ILE A 126 1.85 -12.02 -8.12
CA ILE A 126 3.31 -11.93 -8.28
C ILE A 126 3.77 -12.81 -9.44
N PRO A 127 3.39 -14.09 -9.57
CA PRO A 127 3.83 -14.91 -10.70
C PRO A 127 3.42 -14.34 -12.06
N LYS A 128 2.18 -13.83 -12.18
CA LYS A 128 1.70 -13.15 -13.40
C LYS A 128 2.46 -11.88 -13.72
N LEU A 129 2.90 -11.15 -12.69
CA LEU A 129 3.75 -9.97 -12.88
C LEU A 129 5.13 -10.40 -13.39
N LEU A 130 5.68 -11.50 -12.86
CA LEU A 130 7.02 -12.02 -13.18
C LEU A 130 7.09 -12.76 -14.52
N ASP A 131 5.95 -13.16 -15.08
CA ASP A 131 5.86 -13.87 -16.35
C ASP A 131 6.47 -13.03 -17.50
N GLY A 132 7.57 -13.53 -18.06
CA GLY A 132 8.36 -12.85 -19.10
C GLY A 132 9.21 -11.65 -18.64
N ARG A 133 9.25 -11.34 -17.33
CA ARG A 133 9.94 -10.14 -16.80
C ARG A 133 10.93 -10.50 -15.70
N TRP A 134 12.00 -11.18 -16.11
CA TRP A 134 12.98 -11.79 -15.20
C TRP A 134 13.59 -10.82 -14.17
N LEU A 135 13.75 -9.55 -14.53
CA LEU A 135 14.26 -8.51 -13.63
C LEU A 135 13.37 -8.28 -12.39
N MET A 136 12.09 -8.62 -12.45
CA MET A 136 11.22 -8.46 -11.29
C MET A 136 11.39 -9.59 -10.25
N TRP A 137 12.08 -10.70 -10.58
CA TRP A 137 12.51 -11.68 -9.55
C TRP A 137 13.53 -11.08 -8.58
N LEU A 138 14.21 -10.01 -8.97
CA LEU A 138 15.10 -9.27 -8.07
C LEU A 138 14.34 -8.63 -6.91
N TRP A 139 13.03 -8.40 -7.05
CA TRP A 139 12.22 -7.83 -5.97
C TRP A 139 12.07 -8.78 -4.76
N PRO A 140 11.47 -9.99 -4.87
CA PRO A 140 11.36 -10.88 -3.72
C PRO A 140 12.74 -11.28 -3.16
N LEU A 141 13.76 -11.39 -4.02
CA LEU A 141 15.14 -11.60 -3.58
C LEU A 141 15.68 -10.44 -2.75
N GLY A 142 15.44 -9.19 -3.17
CA GLY A 142 15.78 -7.98 -2.40
C GLY A 142 15.06 -7.92 -1.05
N VAL A 143 13.78 -8.31 -1.02
CA VAL A 143 12.98 -8.40 0.22
C VAL A 143 13.55 -9.41 1.21
N MET A 144 13.84 -10.63 0.74
CA MET A 144 14.39 -11.69 1.57
C MET A 144 15.80 -11.33 2.05
N TRP A 145 16.61 -10.72 1.18
CA TRP A 145 17.95 -10.26 1.50
C TRP A 145 17.99 -9.16 2.56
N ASP A 146 17.10 -8.16 2.46
CA ASP A 146 16.98 -7.09 3.44
C ASP A 146 16.46 -7.63 4.79
N GLY A 147 15.51 -8.57 4.75
CA GLY A 147 15.03 -9.31 5.92
C GLY A 147 16.16 -10.06 6.65
N ALA A 148 17.01 -10.77 5.90
CA ALA A 148 18.14 -11.54 6.44
C ALA A 148 19.22 -10.66 7.12
N ARG A 149 19.33 -9.39 6.75
CA ARG A 149 20.35 -8.45 7.25
C ARG A 149 19.92 -7.61 8.46
N ARG A 150 18.90 -8.06 9.21
CA ARG A 150 18.30 -7.33 10.34
C ARG A 150 17.68 -5.97 9.95
N ARG A 151 17.43 -5.74 8.65
CA ARG A 151 16.66 -4.59 8.16
C ARG A 151 15.19 -4.94 7.95
N GLY A 152 14.73 -6.05 8.53
CA GLY A 152 13.35 -6.55 8.43
C GLY A 152 12.26 -5.52 8.77
N LEU A 153 12.56 -4.46 9.51
CA LEU A 153 11.63 -3.34 9.74
C LEU A 153 11.28 -2.56 8.47
N VAL A 154 12.22 -2.38 7.53
CA VAL A 154 11.95 -1.70 6.25
C VAL A 154 11.19 -2.62 5.30
N THR A 155 11.55 -3.90 5.24
CA THR A 155 10.73 -4.93 4.57
C THR A 155 9.30 -4.94 5.12
N LEU A 156 9.16 -4.95 6.45
CA LEU A 156 7.86 -4.94 7.12
C LEU A 156 7.11 -3.65 6.82
N ALA A 157 7.75 -2.49 6.89
CA ALA A 157 7.14 -1.21 6.54
C ALA A 157 6.72 -1.16 5.05
N GLY A 158 7.50 -1.74 4.15
CA GLY A 158 7.18 -1.88 2.73
C GLY A 158 6.01 -2.83 2.47
N LEU A 159 5.89 -3.92 3.23
CA LEU A 159 4.71 -4.78 3.20
C LEU A 159 3.50 -4.05 3.77
N ILE A 160 3.64 -3.41 4.94
CA ILE A 160 2.61 -2.58 5.58
C ILE A 160 2.10 -1.49 4.62
N ALA A 161 2.98 -0.89 3.84
CA ALA A 161 2.65 0.10 2.84
C ALA A 161 1.73 -0.44 1.73
N GLN A 162 1.72 -1.75 1.49
CA GLN A 162 0.80 -2.43 0.58
C GLN A 162 -0.51 -2.85 1.25
N LEU A 163 -0.68 -2.64 2.56
CA LEU A 163 -1.86 -3.06 3.32
C LEU A 163 -3.14 -2.66 2.60
N PRO A 164 -3.39 -1.39 2.22
CA PRO A 164 -4.69 -1.02 1.65
C PRO A 164 -5.13 -1.91 0.46
N PHE A 165 -4.17 -2.43 -0.32
CA PHE A 165 -4.44 -3.38 -1.40
C PHE A 165 -4.66 -4.81 -0.90
N ALA A 166 -3.81 -5.29 0.01
CA ALA A 166 -3.97 -6.62 0.59
C ALA A 166 -5.37 -6.79 1.24
N PHE A 167 -5.92 -5.75 1.88
CA PHE A 167 -7.25 -5.83 2.47
C PHE A 167 -8.36 -6.11 1.44
N ILE A 168 -8.31 -5.45 0.28
CA ILE A 168 -9.36 -5.48 -0.74
C ILE A 168 -9.19 -6.60 -1.77
N LEU A 169 -7.98 -7.17 -1.88
CA LEU A 169 -7.70 -8.27 -2.81
C LEU A 169 -8.64 -9.47 -2.67
N PRO A 170 -8.88 -10.01 -1.45
CA PRO A 170 -9.75 -11.18 -1.28
C PRO A 170 -11.25 -10.85 -1.27
N LEU A 171 -11.63 -9.59 -1.58
CA LEU A 171 -13.00 -9.13 -1.43
C LEU A 171 -13.91 -9.65 -2.56
N ASN A 172 -15.06 -10.20 -2.18
CA ASN A 172 -16.09 -10.62 -3.12
C ASN A 172 -16.87 -9.41 -3.60
N MET A 173 -16.93 -9.21 -4.91
CA MET A 173 -17.63 -8.07 -5.51
C MET A 173 -18.93 -8.54 -6.15
N VAL A 174 -19.97 -7.72 -6.06
CA VAL A 174 -21.27 -7.98 -6.70
C VAL A 174 -21.14 -8.34 -8.18
N MET A 175 -20.19 -7.73 -8.91
CA MET A 175 -20.01 -7.91 -10.35
C MET A 175 -19.29 -9.21 -10.75
N ALA A 176 -18.91 -10.05 -9.79
CA ALA A 176 -17.94 -11.10 -10.06
C ALA A 176 -18.37 -12.47 -9.53
N ASP A 177 -18.44 -13.42 -10.46
CA ASP A 177 -18.63 -14.85 -10.17
C ASP A 177 -17.39 -15.47 -9.48
N ARG A 178 -16.31 -14.69 -9.32
CA ARG A 178 -15.04 -15.05 -8.66
C ARG A 178 -14.55 -13.87 -7.81
N PRO A 179 -13.71 -14.10 -6.78
CA PRO A 179 -13.09 -12.99 -6.05
C PRO A 179 -12.32 -12.08 -7.01
N ASN A 180 -12.77 -10.83 -7.11
CA ASN A 180 -12.03 -9.68 -7.62
C ASN A 180 -11.40 -9.76 -9.05
N PRO A 181 -12.20 -9.79 -10.13
CA PRO A 181 -11.70 -9.85 -11.52
C PRO A 181 -11.10 -8.53 -12.04
N GLY A 182 -11.30 -7.43 -11.30
CA GLY A 182 -11.01 -6.06 -11.77
C GLY A 182 -9.84 -5.36 -11.08
N VAL A 183 -9.39 -5.83 -9.91
CA VAL A 183 -8.20 -5.32 -9.22
C VAL A 183 -6.96 -5.94 -9.84
N LYS A 184 -6.71 -5.58 -11.11
CA LYS A 184 -5.45 -5.93 -11.77
C LYS A 184 -4.29 -5.36 -10.96
N PHE A 185 -3.17 -6.07 -10.92
CA PHE A 185 -1.91 -5.66 -10.28
C PHE A 185 -1.34 -4.33 -10.81
N ARG A 186 -2.02 -3.63 -11.72
CA ARG A 186 -1.78 -2.20 -12.04
C ARG A 186 -1.77 -1.28 -10.81
N PHE A 187 -2.28 -1.76 -9.69
CA PHE A 187 -2.25 -1.08 -8.41
C PHE A 187 -0.94 -1.22 -7.64
N SER A 188 -0.08 -2.18 -7.97
CA SER A 188 1.29 -2.31 -7.46
C SER A 188 2.34 -1.65 -8.36
N LEU A 189 2.00 -1.36 -9.62
CA LEU A 189 2.86 -0.63 -10.57
C LEU A 189 3.42 0.72 -10.03
N PRO A 190 2.66 1.52 -9.26
CA PRO A 190 3.19 2.73 -8.63
C PRO A 190 4.19 2.47 -7.51
N LEU A 191 4.22 1.26 -6.94
CA LEU A 191 5.17 0.87 -5.90
C LEU A 191 6.47 0.34 -6.47
N THR A 192 6.48 -0.06 -7.75
CA THR A 192 7.67 -0.62 -8.43
C THR A 192 8.89 0.31 -8.39
N PRO A 193 8.77 1.65 -8.54
CA PRO A 193 9.91 2.56 -8.41
C PRO A 193 10.48 2.62 -6.98
N PHE A 194 9.62 2.60 -5.95
CA PHE A 194 10.07 2.59 -4.56
C PHE A 194 10.76 1.27 -4.20
N VAL A 195 10.22 0.17 -4.71
CA VAL A 195 10.84 -1.15 -4.65
C VAL A 195 12.20 -1.19 -5.35
N ALA A 196 12.32 -0.59 -6.54
CA ALA A 196 13.57 -0.52 -7.28
C ALA A 196 14.61 0.35 -6.59
N LEU A 197 14.23 1.51 -6.05
CA LEU A 197 15.10 2.37 -5.24
C LEU A 197 15.56 1.67 -3.96
N TRP A 198 14.67 0.93 -3.31
CA TRP A 198 15.03 0.14 -2.14
C TRP A 198 16.02 -0.99 -2.48
N ALA A 199 15.78 -1.75 -3.54
CA ALA A 199 16.73 -2.76 -4.04
C ALA A 199 18.10 -2.14 -4.37
N ALA A 200 18.12 -0.97 -5.03
CA ALA A 200 19.35 -0.22 -5.32
C ALA A 200 20.09 0.23 -4.05
N SER A 201 19.37 0.70 -3.03
CA SER A 201 19.97 1.10 -1.74
C SER A 201 20.63 -0.06 -1.00
N GLY A 202 20.03 -1.26 -1.08
CA GLY A 202 20.59 -2.50 -0.54
C GLY A 202 21.88 -2.90 -1.25
N MET A 203 21.96 -2.71 -2.57
CA MET A 203 23.17 -2.99 -3.35
C MET A 203 24.33 -2.03 -3.00
N VAL A 204 24.07 -0.73 -2.91
CA VAL A 204 25.10 0.28 -2.60
C VAL A 204 25.79 0.01 -1.25
N GLU A 205 25.00 -0.29 -0.22
CA GLU A 205 25.55 -0.61 1.11
C GLU A 205 26.34 -1.94 1.10
N THR A 206 25.95 -2.89 0.26
CA THR A 206 26.70 -4.15 0.07
C THR A 206 28.06 -3.88 -0.56
N THR A 207 28.10 -3.02 -1.58
CA THR A 207 29.35 -2.63 -2.24
C THR A 207 30.28 -1.91 -1.28
N LYS A 208 29.77 -0.98 -0.45
CA LYS A 208 30.58 -0.31 0.58
C LYS A 208 31.18 -1.30 1.58
N TRP A 209 30.35 -2.20 2.12
CA TRP A 209 30.82 -3.22 3.08
C TRP A 209 31.89 -4.15 2.47
N ALA A 210 31.69 -4.59 1.22
CA ALA A 210 32.66 -5.44 0.53
C ALA A 210 34.00 -4.72 0.30
N LEU A 211 33.96 -3.44 -0.08
CA LEU A 211 35.15 -2.61 -0.25
C LEU A 211 35.89 -2.38 1.08
N GLU A 212 35.17 -2.13 2.18
CA GLU A 212 35.77 -1.99 3.50
C GLU A 212 36.43 -3.28 3.99
N ARG A 213 35.81 -4.44 3.73
CA ARG A 213 36.38 -5.75 4.09
C ARG A 213 37.61 -6.07 3.25
N TYR A 214 37.62 -5.71 1.97
CA TYR A 214 38.78 -5.86 1.09
C TYR A 214 39.96 -5.00 1.57
N ARG A 215 39.71 -3.74 1.95
CA ARG A 215 40.76 -2.83 2.46
C ARG A 215 41.41 -3.25 3.79
N ARG A 216 40.77 -4.14 4.55
CA ARG A 216 41.31 -4.65 5.84
C ARG A 216 42.10 -5.95 5.69
N ARG A 217 42.20 -6.50 4.47
CA ARG A 217 43.02 -7.66 4.14
C ARG A 217 44.26 -7.21 3.40
#